data_AF-A0A9X7R686-F1
#
_entry.id   AF-A0A9X7R686-F1
#
_cell.length_a   1.000
_cell.length_b   1.000
_cell.length_c   1.000
_cell.angle_alpha   90.00
_cell.angle_beta   90.00
_cell.angle_gamma   90.00
#
_symmetry.space_group_name_H-M   'P 1'
#
loop_
_entity.id
_entity.type
_entity.pdbx_description
1 polymer ?
#
loop_
_entity_poly.entity_id
_entity_poly.type
_entity_poly.pdbx_seq_one_letter_code
_entity_poly.pdbx_strand_id
1 'polypeptide(L)'
;MHLRPAVAAIFPNGLPSLPAVALLACASLSGCMTDQQFIAQNQSAAINTALSRARFELDCPGATATVLSSKVTQFAYANNRTEYTIGARGCGRQAVYIAFCLTPDSCTAVSDTARLAQ
;
A
#
# COMPACT_ATOMS: atom_id res chain seq x y z
N MET A 1 30.47 19.14 -6.78
CA MET A 1 30.76 20.52 -6.33
C MET A 1 30.35 20.65 -4.87
N HIS A 2 31.25 21.15 -4.04
CA HIS A 2 31.22 21.10 -2.58
C HIS A 2 30.07 21.87 -1.91
N LEU A 3 29.41 21.27 -0.92
CA LEU A 3 28.90 22.02 0.24
C LEU A 3 29.60 21.51 1.51
N ARG A 4 30.36 22.41 2.13
CA ARG A 4 31.07 22.22 3.39
C ARG A 4 30.07 22.45 4.55
N PRO A 5 29.94 21.56 5.53
CA PRO A 5 29.39 21.95 6.82
C PRO A 5 30.50 22.64 7.64
N ALA A 6 30.17 23.80 8.18
CA ALA A 6 31.03 24.60 9.03
C ALA A 6 31.35 23.84 10.32
N VAL A 7 32.64 23.66 10.58
CA VAL A 7 33.17 23.23 11.88
C VAL A 7 32.92 24.37 12.88
N ALA A 8 31.98 24.18 13.78
CA ALA A 8 31.78 25.06 14.93
C ALA A 8 32.94 24.87 15.91
N ALA A 9 33.60 25.97 16.24
CA ALA A 9 34.75 26.02 17.13
C ALA A 9 34.38 25.56 18.55
N ILE A 10 35.23 24.67 19.07
CA ILE A 10 35.21 24.16 20.44
C ILE A 10 35.88 25.21 21.32
N PHE A 11 35.13 25.84 22.23
CA PHE A 11 35.70 26.62 23.34
C PHE A 11 36.05 25.68 24.50
N PRO A 12 37.25 25.77 25.10
CA PRO A 12 37.63 24.99 26.26
C PRO A 12 37.27 25.74 27.55
N ASN A 13 36.97 24.96 28.59
CA ASN A 13 36.82 25.33 30.02
C ASN A 13 35.41 25.65 30.51
N GLY A 14 34.89 24.71 31.32
CA GLY A 14 33.74 24.93 32.19
C GLY A 14 32.93 23.67 32.45
N LEU A 15 33.51 22.66 33.12
CA LEU A 15 32.71 21.62 33.77
C LEU A 15 31.96 22.26 34.96
N PRO A 16 30.66 21.99 35.11
CA PRO A 16 30.26 21.41 36.37
C PRO A 16 29.43 20.13 36.21
N SER A 17 29.52 19.36 37.28
CA SER A 17 29.08 18.00 37.53
C SER A 17 27.58 17.80 37.69
N LEU A 18 27.18 16.54 37.43
CA LEU A 18 25.97 15.80 37.82
C LEU A 18 24.83 15.73 36.78
N PRO A 19 24.21 14.55 36.69
CA PRO A 19 23.74 13.92 35.46
C PRO A 19 22.22 14.06 35.31
N ALA A 20 21.63 13.47 34.28
CA ALA A 20 20.18 13.25 34.14
C ALA A 20 19.33 14.30 33.40
N VAL A 21 19.81 14.80 32.24
CA VAL A 21 18.88 15.35 31.22
C VAL A 21 19.26 14.84 29.83
N ALA A 22 19.31 13.51 29.66
CA ALA A 22 19.50 12.86 28.36
C ALA A 22 18.42 11.79 28.10
N LEU A 23 17.18 12.08 28.48
CA LEU A 23 16.11 11.08 28.51
C LEU A 23 14.75 11.70 28.15
N LEU A 24 14.63 12.35 26.99
CA LEU A 24 13.32 12.81 26.51
C LEU A 24 13.26 12.96 24.98
N ALA A 25 13.47 11.85 24.26
CA ALA A 25 13.12 11.77 22.84
C ALA A 25 12.69 10.36 22.37
N CYS A 26 12.19 9.51 23.26
CA CYS A 26 11.51 8.28 22.87
C CYS A 26 10.00 8.55 22.81
N ALA A 27 9.57 9.45 21.92
CA ALA A 27 8.17 9.53 21.53
C ALA A 27 7.87 8.22 20.78
N SER A 28 7.23 7.29 21.48
CA SER A 28 6.78 6.00 20.96
C SER A 28 5.99 6.21 19.68
N LEU A 29 6.53 5.72 18.55
CA LEU A 29 5.79 5.45 17.33
C LEU A 29 4.78 4.33 17.60
N SER A 30 3.70 4.63 18.32
CA SER A 30 2.50 3.79 18.28
C SER A 30 1.89 3.97 16.90
N GLY A 31 2.41 3.23 15.92
CA GLY A 31 2.00 3.33 14.52
C GLY A 31 0.62 2.72 14.32
N CYS A 32 -0.44 3.52 14.45
CA CYS A 32 -1.71 3.19 13.83
C CYS A 32 -1.47 3.15 12.32
N MET A 33 -1.66 1.98 11.70
CA MET A 33 -1.58 1.86 10.25
C MET A 33 -2.65 2.75 9.62
N THR A 34 -2.25 3.64 8.71
CA THR A 34 -3.18 4.49 7.97
C THR A 34 -3.85 3.71 6.84
N ASP A 35 -5.01 4.16 6.38
CA ASP A 35 -5.70 3.53 5.23
C ASP A 35 -4.80 3.46 3.98
N GLN A 36 -3.97 4.48 3.75
CA GLN A 36 -3.02 4.49 2.64
C GLN A 36 -1.94 3.42 2.78
N GLN A 37 -1.45 3.18 4.00
CA GLN A 37 -0.49 2.10 4.25
C GLN A 37 -1.15 0.73 4.07
N PHE A 38 -2.40 0.57 4.52
CA PHE A 38 -3.17 -0.66 4.32
C PHE A 38 -3.42 -0.95 2.83
N ILE A 39 -3.82 0.07 2.07
CA ILE A 39 -3.98 -0.02 0.61
C ILE A 39 -2.64 -0.36 -0.06
N ALA A 40 -1.54 0.29 0.31
CA ALA A 40 -0.25 0.03 -0.30
C ALA A 40 0.24 -1.41 -0.03
N GLN A 41 0.04 -1.91 1.19
CA GLN A 41 0.46 -3.25 1.61
C GLN A 41 -0.21 -4.36 0.77
N ASN A 42 -1.50 -4.21 0.44
CA ASN A 42 -2.28 -5.25 -0.24
C ASN A 42 -2.29 -5.12 -1.77
N GLN A 43 -1.84 -3.99 -2.33
CA GLN A 43 -2.03 -3.67 -3.75
C GLN A 43 -1.40 -4.69 -4.70
N SER A 44 -0.17 -5.15 -4.42
CA SER A 44 0.51 -6.12 -5.29
C SER A 44 -0.25 -7.45 -5.36
N ALA A 45 -0.71 -7.95 -4.20
CA ALA A 45 -1.49 -9.18 -4.13
C ALA A 45 -2.84 -9.05 -4.84
N ALA A 46 -3.51 -7.90 -4.70
CA ALA A 46 -4.76 -7.62 -5.41
C ALA A 46 -4.57 -7.65 -6.94
N ILE A 47 -3.51 -7.00 -7.45
CA ILE A 47 -3.15 -7.02 -8.88
C ILE A 47 -2.91 -8.44 -9.36
N ASN A 48 -2.09 -9.22 -8.64
CA ASN A 48 -1.77 -10.60 -9.03
C ASN A 48 -3.01 -11.50 -9.05
N THR A 49 -3.90 -11.34 -8.06
CA THR A 49 -5.16 -12.10 -7.97
C THR A 49 -6.08 -11.78 -9.13
N ALA A 50 -6.30 -10.49 -9.42
CA ALA A 50 -7.11 -10.06 -10.55
C ALA A 50 -6.50 -10.49 -11.90
N LEU A 51 -5.18 -10.37 -12.04
CA LEU A 51 -4.47 -10.76 -13.25
C LEU A 51 -4.55 -12.26 -13.52
N SER A 52 -4.42 -13.10 -12.48
CA SER A 52 -4.57 -14.55 -12.61
C SER A 52 -5.95 -14.92 -13.15
N ARG A 53 -7.00 -14.32 -12.59
CA ARG A 53 -8.37 -14.51 -13.07
C ARG A 53 -8.55 -14.01 -14.50
N ALA A 54 -8.03 -12.82 -14.81
CA ALA A 54 -8.08 -12.24 -16.14
C ALA A 54 -7.41 -13.11 -17.20
N ARG A 55 -6.23 -13.68 -16.91
CA ARG A 55 -5.54 -14.57 -17.85
C ARG A 55 -6.37 -15.79 -18.22
N PHE A 56 -7.11 -16.33 -17.25
CA PHE A 56 -8.02 -17.45 -17.46
C PHE A 56 -9.28 -17.03 -18.22
N GLU A 57 -10.01 -16.01 -17.75
CA GLU A 57 -11.28 -15.59 -18.35
C GLU A 57 -11.11 -14.97 -19.75
N LEU A 58 -10.03 -14.22 -19.95
CA LEU A 58 -9.70 -13.63 -21.24
C LEU A 58 -8.93 -14.60 -22.13
N ASP A 59 -8.69 -15.85 -21.72
CA ASP A 59 -7.86 -16.84 -22.46
C ASP A 59 -6.61 -16.17 -23.06
N CYS A 60 -5.85 -15.51 -22.19
CA CYS A 60 -4.76 -14.62 -22.59
C CYS A 60 -3.65 -14.60 -21.54
N PRO A 61 -2.63 -15.47 -21.65
CA PRO A 61 -1.50 -15.51 -20.71
C PRO A 61 -0.73 -14.18 -20.63
N GLY A 62 -0.67 -13.44 -21.74
CA GLY A 62 -0.02 -12.13 -21.85
C GLY A 62 -0.85 -10.94 -21.37
N ALA A 63 -1.99 -11.15 -20.72
CA ALA A 63 -2.77 -10.05 -20.15
C ALA A 63 -1.94 -9.25 -19.14
N THR A 64 -2.26 -7.97 -19.00
CA THR A 64 -1.73 -7.05 -17.98
C THR A 64 -2.87 -6.45 -17.18
N ALA A 65 -2.58 -5.97 -15.98
CA ALA A 65 -3.56 -5.41 -15.06
C ALA A 65 -3.10 -4.05 -14.50
N THR A 66 -4.05 -3.14 -14.29
CA THR A 66 -3.79 -1.80 -13.74
C THR A 66 -4.88 -1.43 -12.74
N VAL A 67 -4.48 -0.87 -11.61
CA VAL A 67 -5.42 -0.35 -10.60
C VAL A 67 -6.08 0.92 -11.15
N LEU A 68 -7.40 0.93 -11.20
CA LEU A 68 -8.22 2.07 -11.61
C LEU A 68 -8.64 2.91 -10.41
N SER A 69 -8.95 2.25 -9.28
CA SER A 69 -9.27 2.90 -8.01
C SER A 69 -8.99 1.97 -6.84
N SER A 70 -8.86 2.54 -5.64
CA SER A 70 -8.70 1.78 -4.40
C SER A 70 -9.37 2.48 -3.23
N LYS A 71 -9.85 1.71 -2.26
CA LYS A 71 -10.43 2.23 -1.01
C LYS A 71 -10.31 1.21 0.11
N VAL A 72 -10.43 1.66 1.35
CA VAL A 72 -10.69 0.78 2.49
C VAL A 72 -12.21 0.69 2.66
N THR A 73 -12.74 -0.52 2.69
CA THR A 73 -14.16 -0.77 2.97
C THR A 73 -14.30 -1.23 4.40
N GLN A 74 -15.06 -0.46 5.18
CA GLN A 74 -15.34 -0.72 6.58
C GLN A 74 -16.63 -1.54 6.72
N PHE A 75 -16.61 -2.52 7.61
CA PHE A 75 -17.78 -3.33 7.95
C PHE A 75 -18.03 -3.21 9.45
N ALA A 76 -19.25 -2.83 9.83
CA ALA A 76 -19.59 -2.55 11.23
C ALA A 76 -19.28 -3.70 12.20
N TYR A 77 -19.29 -4.95 11.71
CA TYR A 77 -19.07 -6.17 12.50
C TYR A 77 -18.02 -7.11 11.89
N ALA A 78 -17.19 -6.64 10.97
CA ALA A 78 -16.14 -7.45 10.37
C ALA A 78 -14.86 -6.63 10.17
N ASN A 79 -13.76 -7.32 9.90
CA ASN A 79 -12.49 -6.67 9.63
C ASN A 79 -12.60 -5.76 8.40
N ASN A 80 -11.98 -4.58 8.48
CA ASN A 80 -11.78 -3.72 7.32
C ASN A 80 -11.01 -4.50 6.25
N ARG A 81 -11.35 -4.23 4.99
CA ARG A 81 -10.65 -4.82 3.85
C ARG A 81 -10.32 -3.74 2.82
N THR A 82 -9.22 -3.90 2.12
CA THR A 82 -8.94 -3.09 0.94
C THR A 82 -9.77 -3.59 -0.24
N GLU A 83 -10.32 -2.68 -1.02
CA GLU A 83 -11.02 -2.95 -2.27
C GLU A 83 -10.30 -2.21 -3.40
N TYR A 84 -10.05 -2.90 -4.51
CA TYR A 84 -9.42 -2.36 -5.71
C TYR A 84 -10.30 -2.62 -6.92
N THR A 85 -10.55 -1.59 -7.72
CA THR A 85 -11.06 -1.76 -9.08
C THR A 85 -9.86 -1.88 -10.01
N ILE A 86 -9.75 -2.99 -10.73
CA ILE A 86 -8.58 -3.34 -11.54
C ILE A 86 -9.05 -3.61 -12.97
N GLY A 87 -8.54 -2.83 -13.93
CA GLY A 87 -8.72 -3.11 -15.34
C GLY A 87 -7.67 -4.11 -15.81
N ALA A 88 -8.07 -5.13 -16.55
CA ALA A 88 -7.16 -6.06 -17.20
C ALA A 88 -7.39 -6.05 -18.72
N ARG A 89 -6.30 -6.09 -19.50
CA ARG A 89 -6.34 -6.08 -20.96
C ARG A 89 -5.33 -7.05 -21.55
N GLY A 90 -5.68 -7.66 -22.68
CA GLY A 90 -4.80 -8.55 -23.42
C GLY A 90 -5.55 -9.25 -24.55
N CYS A 91 -4.84 -9.63 -25.61
CA CYS A 91 -5.40 -10.42 -26.72
C CYS A 91 -6.68 -9.79 -27.33
N GLY A 92 -6.71 -8.45 -27.46
CA GLY A 92 -7.86 -7.71 -28.02
C GLY A 92 -9.10 -7.64 -27.10
N ARG A 93 -9.01 -8.15 -25.87
CA ARG A 93 -10.10 -8.21 -24.90
C ARG A 93 -9.75 -7.38 -23.65
N GLN A 94 -10.78 -6.94 -22.94
CA GLN A 94 -10.64 -6.26 -21.66
C GLN A 94 -11.77 -6.61 -20.71
N ALA A 95 -11.46 -6.58 -19.41
CA ALA A 95 -12.43 -6.76 -18.35
C ALA A 95 -12.02 -5.90 -17.14
N VAL A 96 -12.99 -5.62 -16.27
CA VAL A 96 -12.76 -4.96 -14.98
C VAL A 96 -13.04 -5.95 -13.88
N TYR A 97 -12.21 -5.93 -12.84
CA TYR A 97 -12.29 -6.79 -11.68
C TYR A 97 -12.36 -5.96 -10.41
N ILE A 98 -13.11 -6.43 -9.43
CA ILE A 98 -13.04 -5.94 -8.06
C ILE A 98 -12.23 -6.97 -7.26
N ALA A 99 -11.12 -6.54 -6.67
CA ALA A 99 -10.32 -7.35 -5.77
C ALA A 99 -10.51 -6.88 -4.33
N PHE A 100 -10.77 -7.82 -3.42
CA PHE A 100 -10.86 -7.60 -1.98
C PHE A 100 -9.72 -8.29 -1.28
N CYS A 101 -9.05 -7.62 -0.34
CA CYS A 101 -7.99 -8.23 0.47
C CYS A 101 -8.13 -7.87 1.95
N LEU A 102 -8.01 -8.87 2.82
CA LEU A 102 -7.86 -8.69 4.28
C LEU A 102 -6.39 -8.53 4.67
N THR A 103 -5.54 -9.33 4.03
CA THR A 103 -4.08 -9.32 4.11
C THR A 103 -3.53 -9.66 2.72
N PRO A 104 -2.22 -9.48 2.48
CA PRO A 104 -1.62 -9.79 1.18
C PRO A 104 -1.80 -11.26 0.75
N ASP A 105 -1.95 -12.18 1.71
CA ASP A 105 -2.15 -13.61 1.45
C ASP A 105 -3.64 -14.00 1.32
N SER A 106 -4.57 -13.08 1.59
CA SER A 106 -6.01 -13.31 1.61
C SER A 106 -6.72 -12.34 0.67
N CYS A 107 -6.51 -12.52 -0.63
CA CYS A 107 -7.16 -11.76 -1.69
C CYS A 107 -8.14 -12.60 -2.50
N THR A 108 -9.22 -11.97 -2.99
CA THR A 108 -10.16 -12.57 -3.95
C THR A 108 -10.53 -11.53 -4.99
N ALA A 109 -10.58 -11.94 -6.27
CA ALA A 109 -11.00 -11.07 -7.37
C ALA A 109 -12.29 -11.61 -8.02
N VAL A 110 -13.22 -10.71 -8.29
CA VAL A 110 -14.48 -10.98 -8.99
C VAL A 110 -14.61 -10.07 -10.20
N SER A 111 -15.15 -10.59 -11.30
CA SER A 111 -15.39 -9.78 -12.50
C SER A 111 -16.48 -8.75 -12.20
N ASP A 112 -16.22 -7.49 -12.52
CA ASP A 112 -17.16 -6.38 -12.38
C ASP A 112 -18.15 -6.39 -13.55
N THR A 113 -18.99 -7.43 -13.61
CA THR A 113 -19.96 -7.60 -14.69
C THR A 113 -21.03 -6.52 -14.70
N ALA A 114 -21.17 -5.75 -13.60
CA ALA A 114 -22.05 -4.59 -13.54
C ALA A 114 -21.63 -3.47 -14.51
N ARG A 115 -20.35 -3.42 -14.92
CA ARG A 115 -19.85 -2.43 -15.91
C ARG A 115 -19.79 -2.92 -17.37
N LEU A 116 -20.13 -4.18 -17.65
CA LEU A 116 -20.09 -4.74 -19.02
C LEU A 116 -21.36 -4.44 -19.85
N ALA A 117 -22.38 -3.79 -19.26
CA ALA A 117 -23.67 -3.52 -19.88
C ALA A 117 -23.86 -2.07 -20.38
N GLN A 118 -22.78 -1.31 -20.55
CA GLN A 118 -22.79 0.04 -21.13
C GLN A 118 -21.96 0.07 -22.41
#